data_AF-A0A9D9ZKI9-F1
#
_entry.id   AF-A0A9D9ZKI9-F1
#
_cell.length_a   1.000
_cell.length_b   1.000
_cell.length_c   1.000
_cell.angle_alpha   90.00
_cell.angle_beta   90.00
_cell.angle_gamma   90.00
#
_symmetry.space_group_name_H-M   'P 1'
#
loop_
_entity.id
_entity.type
_entity.pdbx_description
1 polymer ?
#
loop_
_entity_poly.entity_id
_entity_poly.type
_entity_poly.pdbx_seq_one_letter_code
_entity_poly.pdbx_strand_id
1 'polypeptide(L)'
;MLQGDSVQELRELVERAGGGVTHDLPIINALGASVTAQQLEQIRSSPVISRLIDDLSMDMSEPLPPPDATACALGGALEAHLGSKTLEWAIHNLGEATDRLKSVKLSWPSGLGSELHAQLGEATLELSPATLDGEDRWQTTTDLADAEAGPQPGTRTQFSITFPA
;
A
#
# COMPACT_ATOMS: atom_id res chain seq x y z
N MET A 1 -15.78 13.24 -14.66
CA MET A 1 -17.22 13.14 -14.99
C MET A 1 -17.99 14.32 -14.39
N LEU A 2 -18.87 14.94 -15.16
CA LEU A 2 -19.73 16.06 -14.78
C LEU A 2 -21.20 15.66 -14.91
N GLN A 3 -22.04 16.01 -13.93
CA GLN A 3 -23.46 15.68 -13.90
C GLN A 3 -24.30 16.91 -13.54
N GLY A 4 -25.47 17.02 -14.14
CA GLY A 4 -26.36 18.19 -14.02
C GLY A 4 -27.74 17.87 -14.58
N ASP A 5 -28.56 18.90 -14.77
CA ASP A 5 -29.94 18.72 -15.24
C ASP A 5 -30.03 18.52 -16.75
N SER A 6 -29.06 19.04 -17.51
CA SER A 6 -29.00 18.97 -18.97
C SER A 6 -27.60 18.63 -19.48
N VAL A 7 -27.48 17.53 -20.22
CA VAL A 7 -26.21 17.13 -20.88
C VAL A 7 -25.74 18.18 -21.89
N GLN A 8 -26.68 18.85 -22.57
CA GLN A 8 -26.35 19.89 -23.53
C GLN A 8 -25.72 21.12 -22.86
N GLU A 9 -26.26 21.56 -21.72
CA GLU A 9 -25.71 22.71 -20.99
C GLU A 9 -24.34 22.40 -20.39
N LEU A 10 -24.13 21.17 -19.91
CA LEU A 10 -22.83 20.70 -19.45
C LEU A 10 -21.80 20.64 -20.59
N ARG A 11 -22.20 20.20 -21.79
CA ARG A 11 -21.33 20.16 -22.96
C ARG A 11 -20.88 21.56 -23.35
N GLU A 12 -21.82 22.49 -23.46
CA GLU A 12 -21.52 23.89 -23.77
C GLU A 12 -20.61 24.53 -22.71
N LEU A 13 -20.77 24.16 -21.43
CA LEU A 13 -19.90 24.61 -20.35
C LEU A 13 -18.46 24.11 -20.49
N VAL A 14 -18.28 22.82 -20.78
CA VAL A 14 -16.96 22.22 -21.01
C VAL A 14 -16.29 22.83 -22.23
N GLU A 15 -17.02 22.95 -23.34
CA GLU A 15 -16.48 23.52 -24.59
C GLU A 15 -16.13 25.01 -24.42
N ARG A 16 -16.93 25.78 -23.68
CA ARG A 16 -16.64 27.20 -23.37
C ARG A 16 -15.39 27.38 -22.50
N ALA A 17 -15.14 26.44 -21.60
CA ALA A 17 -13.89 26.40 -20.82
C ALA A 17 -12.70 25.89 -21.64
N GLY A 18 -12.90 25.48 -22.91
CA GLY A 18 -11.86 24.91 -23.77
C GLY A 18 -11.52 23.45 -23.46
N GLY A 19 -12.40 22.74 -22.77
CA GLY A 19 -12.30 21.31 -22.49
C GLY A 19 -12.84 20.44 -23.64
N GLY A 20 -12.42 19.17 -23.67
CA GLY A 20 -12.92 18.20 -24.64
C GLY A 20 -13.92 17.23 -24.01
N VAL A 21 -15.09 17.05 -24.61
CA VAL A 21 -16.04 16.02 -24.18
C VAL A 21 -15.59 14.65 -24.69
N THR A 22 -15.50 13.66 -23.80
CA THR A 22 -15.01 12.31 -24.14
C THR A 22 -16.15 11.34 -24.44
N HIS A 23 -17.22 11.35 -23.64
CA HIS A 23 -18.39 10.51 -23.84
C HIS A 23 -19.60 11.06 -23.09
N ASP A 24 -20.81 10.75 -23.57
CA ASP A 24 -22.07 11.16 -22.95
C ASP A 24 -22.70 10.01 -22.17
N LEU A 25 -23.32 10.33 -21.03
CA LEU A 25 -24.06 9.41 -20.18
C LEU A 25 -25.50 9.91 -20.02
N PRO A 26 -26.33 9.83 -21.08
CA PRO A 26 -27.64 10.48 -21.14
C PRO A 26 -28.65 9.91 -20.14
N ILE A 27 -28.48 8.67 -19.69
CA ILE A 27 -29.40 8.02 -18.72
C ILE A 27 -29.34 8.70 -17.35
N ILE A 28 -28.19 9.27 -16.99
CA ILE A 28 -27.95 9.89 -15.69
C ILE A 28 -27.68 11.40 -15.78
N ASN A 29 -27.95 12.00 -16.95
CA ASN A 29 -27.63 13.39 -17.26
C ASN A 29 -26.19 13.78 -16.91
N ALA A 30 -25.23 12.94 -17.33
CA ALA A 30 -23.82 13.18 -17.10
C ALA A 30 -23.01 13.14 -18.40
N LEU A 31 -21.79 13.66 -18.34
CA LEU A 31 -20.79 13.55 -19.40
C LEU A 31 -19.38 13.34 -18.81
N GLY A 32 -18.56 12.61 -19.56
CA GLY A 32 -17.12 12.59 -19.39
C GLY A 32 -16.48 13.75 -20.14
N ALA A 33 -15.51 14.42 -19.51
CA ALA A 33 -14.73 15.47 -20.15
C ALA A 33 -13.27 15.37 -19.73
N SER A 34 -12.39 15.66 -20.68
CA SER A 34 -10.97 15.89 -20.46
C SER A 34 -10.72 17.39 -20.37
N VAL A 35 -10.29 17.84 -19.21
CA VAL A 35 -10.07 19.26 -18.90
C VAL A 35 -8.78 19.41 -18.10
N THR A 36 -8.09 20.53 -18.25
CA THR A 36 -6.94 20.87 -17.40
C THR A 36 -7.40 21.36 -16.02
N ALA A 37 -6.50 21.39 -15.03
CA ALA A 37 -6.81 21.89 -13.69
C ALA A 37 -7.35 23.33 -13.69
N GLN A 38 -6.80 24.22 -14.53
CA GLN A 38 -7.27 25.60 -14.63
C GLN A 38 -8.70 25.69 -15.21
N GLN A 39 -9.03 24.83 -16.17
CA GLN A 39 -10.36 24.76 -16.77
C GLN A 39 -11.37 24.14 -15.81
N LEU A 40 -10.93 23.15 -15.02
CA LEU A 40 -11.75 22.53 -13.98
C LEU A 40 -12.22 23.54 -12.94
N GLU A 41 -11.35 24.46 -12.50
CA GLU A 41 -11.73 25.52 -11.56
C GLU A 41 -12.80 26.46 -12.12
N GLN A 42 -12.71 26.81 -13.41
CA GLN A 42 -13.75 27.60 -14.08
C GLN A 42 -15.08 26.85 -14.13
N ILE A 43 -15.03 25.56 -14.51
CA ILE A 43 -16.19 24.71 -14.65
C ILE A 43 -16.86 24.47 -13.29
N ARG A 44 -16.09 24.17 -12.24
CA ARG A 44 -16.57 23.88 -10.87
C ARG A 44 -17.38 25.02 -10.25
N SER A 45 -17.13 26.26 -10.66
CA SER A 45 -17.87 27.44 -10.18
C SER A 45 -19.28 27.59 -10.80
N SER A 46 -19.62 26.77 -11.81
CA SER A 46 -20.87 26.87 -12.54
C SER A 46 -22.06 26.29 -11.77
N PRO A 47 -23.22 26.99 -11.72
CA PRO A 47 -24.43 26.49 -11.07
C PRO A 47 -25.09 25.32 -11.82
N VAL A 48 -24.67 25.04 -13.06
CA VAL A 48 -25.21 23.96 -13.90
C VAL A 48 -24.73 22.58 -13.43
N ILE A 49 -23.68 22.53 -12.62
CA ILE A 49 -23.09 21.27 -12.14
C ILE A 49 -23.73 20.89 -10.80
N SER A 50 -24.46 19.79 -10.81
CA SER A 50 -24.96 19.16 -9.58
C SER A 50 -23.90 18.29 -8.91
N ARG A 51 -23.04 17.63 -9.71
CA ARG A 51 -21.99 16.74 -9.21
C ARG A 51 -20.80 16.73 -10.15
N LEU A 52 -19.61 16.78 -9.56
CA LEU A 52 -18.34 16.60 -10.24
C LEU A 52 -17.63 15.42 -9.58
N ILE A 53 -17.27 14.43 -10.38
CA ILE A 53 -16.53 13.25 -9.95
C ILE A 53 -15.25 13.23 -10.77
N ASP A 54 -14.11 13.37 -10.09
CA ASP A 54 -12.83 13.19 -10.75
C ASP A 54 -12.66 11.73 -11.16
N ASP A 55 -12.09 11.52 -12.35
CA ASP A 55 -11.79 10.18 -12.81
C ASP A 55 -10.47 9.73 -12.18
N LEU A 56 -10.57 9.18 -10.97
CA LEU A 56 -9.43 8.66 -10.21
C LEU A 56 -8.73 7.46 -10.90
N SER A 57 -9.17 7.06 -12.09
CA SER A 57 -8.56 5.99 -12.87
C SER A 57 -7.35 6.42 -13.71
N MET A 58 -6.99 7.71 -13.73
CA MET A 58 -5.88 8.19 -14.57
C MET A 58 -4.96 9.19 -13.86
N ASP A 59 -4.06 8.69 -13.02
CA ASP A 59 -2.60 8.97 -13.11
C ASP A 59 -1.79 7.97 -12.26
N MET A 60 -1.55 6.78 -12.82
CA MET A 60 -0.33 6.00 -12.57
C MET A 60 0.53 6.11 -13.84
N SER A 61 0.80 7.33 -14.34
CA SER A 61 1.50 7.54 -15.63
C SER A 61 3.00 7.32 -15.57
N GLU A 62 3.51 6.77 -14.48
CA GLU A 62 4.65 5.89 -14.58
C GLU A 62 4.14 4.50 -14.21
N PRO A 63 4.17 3.49 -15.12
CA PRO A 63 4.26 2.15 -14.60
C PRO A 63 5.46 2.21 -13.67
N LEU A 64 5.22 2.06 -12.36
CA LEU A 64 6.31 1.80 -11.42
C LEU A 64 7.16 0.76 -12.15
N PRO A 65 8.47 1.04 -12.38
CA PRO A 65 9.32 0.08 -13.08
C PRO A 65 8.99 -1.28 -12.47
N PRO A 66 8.66 -2.30 -13.29
CA PRO A 66 8.24 -3.59 -12.76
C PRO A 66 9.23 -3.90 -11.64
N PRO A 67 8.75 -4.18 -10.40
CA PRO A 67 9.63 -4.34 -9.27
C PRO A 67 10.75 -5.23 -9.74
N ASP A 68 11.98 -4.72 -9.64
CA ASP A 68 13.16 -5.34 -10.25
C ASP A 68 13.02 -6.84 -10.01
N ALA A 69 13.03 -7.71 -11.02
CA ALA A 69 12.81 -9.15 -10.77
C ALA A 69 13.97 -9.76 -9.93
N THR A 70 15.00 -8.94 -9.66
CA THR A 70 16.09 -9.14 -8.71
C THR A 70 15.79 -8.62 -7.30
N ALA A 71 14.70 -7.86 -7.13
CA ALA A 71 14.15 -7.41 -5.86
C ALA A 71 13.65 -8.65 -5.12
N CYS A 72 14.50 -9.12 -4.21
CA CYS A 72 14.21 -10.08 -3.15
C CYS A 72 13.17 -11.15 -3.53
N ALA A 73 13.65 -12.32 -3.94
CA ALA A 73 12.83 -13.51 -4.15
C ALA A 73 11.94 -13.89 -2.94
N LEU A 74 12.28 -13.39 -1.75
CA LEU A 74 11.43 -13.45 -0.57
C LEU A 74 10.49 -12.24 -0.48
N GLY A 75 9.18 -12.51 -0.47
CA GLY A 75 8.15 -11.49 -0.33
C GLY A 75 7.18 -11.84 0.81
N GLY A 76 6.88 -10.88 1.67
CA GLY A 76 5.79 -11.03 2.63
C GLY A 76 4.42 -10.95 1.95
N ALA A 77 3.42 -11.62 2.53
CA ALA A 77 2.04 -11.53 2.07
C ALA A 77 1.52 -10.09 2.19
N LEU A 78 0.51 -9.74 1.40
CA LEU A 78 -0.09 -8.40 1.46
C LEU A 78 -0.70 -8.10 2.84
N GLU A 79 -1.16 -9.15 3.53
CA GLU A 79 -1.85 -9.06 4.81
C GLU A 79 -1.04 -9.73 5.92
N ALA A 80 -1.03 -9.12 7.09
CA ALA A 80 -0.56 -9.70 8.34
C ALA A 80 -1.72 -9.77 9.33
N HIS A 81 -1.78 -10.84 10.12
CA HIS A 81 -2.77 -10.98 11.17
C HIS A 81 -2.20 -10.39 12.47
N LEU A 82 -2.88 -9.39 13.00
CA LEU A 82 -2.53 -8.76 14.27
C LEU A 82 -3.51 -9.23 15.35
N GLY A 83 -2.99 -9.91 16.36
CA GLY A 83 -3.67 -10.16 17.63
C GLY A 83 -3.38 -9.07 18.66
N SER A 84 -3.86 -9.25 19.89
CA SER A 84 -3.62 -8.28 20.97
C SER A 84 -2.15 -8.24 21.42
N LYS A 85 -1.42 -9.35 21.28
CA LYS A 85 0.00 -9.49 21.63
C LYS A 85 0.78 -10.32 20.61
N THR A 86 0.21 -10.53 19.44
CA THR A 86 0.79 -11.38 18.39
C THR A 86 0.75 -10.70 17.04
N LEU A 87 1.76 -10.95 16.22
CA LEU A 87 1.78 -10.62 14.80
C LEU A 87 2.15 -11.89 14.03
N GLU A 88 1.36 -12.21 13.03
CA GLU A 88 1.55 -13.37 12.17
C GLU A 88 1.56 -12.92 10.70
N TRP A 89 2.67 -13.17 10.01
CA TRP A 89 2.86 -12.73 8.63
C TRP A 89 3.44 -13.85 7.76
N ALA A 90 2.77 -14.18 6.67
CA ALA A 90 3.27 -15.20 5.77
C ALA A 90 4.41 -14.63 4.90
N ILE A 91 5.53 -15.34 4.83
CA ILE A 91 6.67 -15.03 3.95
C ILE A 91 6.72 -16.09 2.86
N HIS A 92 6.74 -15.65 1.61
CA HIS A 92 6.76 -16.47 0.41
C HIS A 92 8.14 -16.44 -0.23
N ASN A 93 8.61 -17.58 -0.76
CA ASN A 93 9.75 -17.62 -1.66
C ASN A 93 9.27 -17.81 -3.11
N LEU A 94 9.40 -16.76 -3.90
CA LEU A 94 9.03 -16.69 -5.31
C LEU A 94 10.25 -16.89 -6.23
N GLY A 95 11.43 -17.16 -5.69
CA GLY A 95 12.65 -17.43 -6.46
C GLY A 95 12.96 -18.91 -6.60
N GLU A 96 14.11 -19.17 -7.21
CA GLU A 96 14.57 -20.53 -7.58
C GLU A 96 15.47 -21.18 -6.52
N ALA A 97 15.86 -20.44 -5.47
CA ALA A 97 16.76 -20.91 -4.41
C ALA A 97 16.24 -20.52 -3.03
N THR A 98 16.57 -21.33 -2.01
CA THR A 98 16.33 -20.98 -0.61
C THR A 98 17.25 -19.83 -0.23
N ASP A 99 16.66 -18.65 0.02
CA ASP A 99 17.39 -17.50 0.53
C ASP A 99 17.44 -17.51 2.06
N ARG A 100 18.30 -16.69 2.64
CA ARG A 100 18.56 -16.68 4.09
C ARG A 100 18.28 -15.32 4.70
N LEU A 101 17.63 -15.33 5.86
CA LEU A 101 17.39 -14.15 6.67
C LEU A 101 18.70 -13.73 7.35
N LYS A 102 19.25 -12.57 6.96
CA LYS A 102 20.53 -12.07 7.49
C LYS A 102 20.37 -11.06 8.62
N SER A 103 19.31 -10.27 8.57
CA SER A 103 19.09 -9.18 9.51
C SER A 103 17.60 -8.98 9.75
N VAL A 104 17.25 -8.66 10.99
CA VAL A 104 15.90 -8.39 11.43
C VAL A 104 15.88 -7.04 12.13
N LYS A 105 15.05 -6.13 11.62
CA LYS A 105 14.81 -4.82 12.24
C LYS A 105 13.33 -4.69 12.57
N LEU A 106 13.05 -4.44 13.84
CA LEU A 106 11.69 -4.35 14.37
C LEU A 106 11.55 -3.08 15.20
N SER A 107 10.35 -2.50 15.19
CA SER A 107 9.96 -1.45 16.13
C SER A 107 8.49 -1.56 16.49
N TRP A 108 8.17 -1.28 17.76
CA TRP A 108 6.82 -1.45 18.29
C TRP A 108 6.52 -0.46 19.42
N PRO A 109 5.23 -0.23 19.75
CA PRO A 109 4.84 0.70 20.81
C PRO A 109 5.33 0.27 22.20
N SER A 110 5.70 1.23 23.03
CA SER A 110 6.20 1.02 24.40
C SER A 110 5.23 0.21 25.29
N GLY A 111 3.92 0.34 25.06
CA GLY A 111 2.86 -0.34 25.81
C GLY A 111 2.83 -1.87 25.69
N LEU A 112 3.56 -2.47 24.75
CA LEU A 112 3.67 -3.93 24.61
C LEU A 112 4.85 -4.54 25.39
N GLY A 113 5.66 -3.70 26.04
CA GLY A 113 6.86 -4.13 26.77
C GLY A 113 8.12 -4.17 25.91
N SER A 114 9.28 -4.29 26.56
CA SER A 114 10.60 -4.31 25.91
C SER A 114 10.99 -5.67 25.33
N GLU A 115 10.28 -6.72 25.70
CA GLU A 115 10.58 -8.09 25.31
C GLU A 115 9.66 -8.53 24.17
N LEU A 116 10.18 -9.38 23.29
CA LEU A 116 9.38 -10.07 22.29
C LEU A 116 10.07 -11.39 21.93
N HIS A 117 9.27 -12.34 21.45
CA HIS A 117 9.75 -13.59 20.86
C HIS A 117 9.42 -13.56 19.37
N ALA A 118 10.41 -13.79 18.51
CA ALA A 118 10.23 -13.85 17.06
C ALA A 118 10.56 -15.25 16.55
N GLN A 119 9.79 -15.73 15.58
CA GLN A 119 9.95 -17.04 14.95
C GLN A 119 9.76 -16.93 13.44
N LEU A 120 10.51 -17.74 12.69
CA LEU A 120 10.34 -17.94 11.25
C LEU A 120 10.08 -19.43 10.98
N GLY A 121 8.82 -19.79 10.77
CA GLY A 121 8.39 -21.19 10.79
C GLY A 121 8.61 -21.80 12.17
N GLU A 122 9.41 -22.86 12.22
CA GLU A 122 9.78 -23.54 13.48
C GLU A 122 11.08 -22.97 14.10
N ALA A 123 11.77 -22.06 13.42
CA ALA A 123 13.04 -21.49 13.88
C ALA A 123 12.80 -20.28 14.79
N THR A 124 13.29 -20.35 16.04
CA THR A 124 13.32 -19.19 16.94
C THR A 124 14.45 -18.24 16.55
N LEU A 125 14.13 -16.96 16.43
CA LEU A 125 15.11 -15.93 16.10
C LEU A 125 15.67 -15.33 17.39
N GLU A 126 16.97 -15.51 17.63
CA GLU A 126 17.68 -14.89 18.74
C GLU A 126 17.92 -13.41 18.42
N LEU A 127 17.11 -12.53 19.00
CA LEU A 127 17.18 -11.09 18.76
C LEU A 127 18.02 -10.36 19.82
N SER A 128 18.72 -9.33 19.38
CA SER A 128 19.37 -8.36 20.25
C SER A 128 18.34 -7.69 21.20
N PRO A 129 18.75 -7.32 22.43
CA PRO A 129 17.90 -6.59 23.35
C PRO A 129 17.33 -5.31 22.73
N ALA A 130 16.05 -5.06 22.99
CA ALA A 130 15.39 -3.86 22.52
C ALA A 130 15.94 -2.61 23.22
N THR A 131 16.05 -1.52 22.47
CA THR A 131 16.38 -0.19 22.99
C THR A 131 15.18 0.73 22.83
N LEU A 132 14.97 1.62 23.80
CA LEU A 132 13.90 2.61 23.73
C LEU A 132 14.37 3.77 22.85
N ASP A 133 13.60 4.05 21.81
CA ASP A 133 13.81 5.18 20.91
C ASP A 133 12.81 6.29 21.25
N GLY A 134 13.31 7.34 21.89
CA GLY A 134 12.44 8.34 22.51
C GLY A 134 11.73 7.80 23.75
N GLU A 135 10.45 8.12 23.91
CA GLU A 135 9.65 7.73 25.10
C GLU A 135 8.64 6.61 24.82
N ASP A 136 8.24 6.40 23.55
CA ASP A 136 7.06 5.60 23.22
C ASP A 136 7.29 4.43 22.25
N ARG A 137 8.55 4.16 21.88
CA ARG A 137 8.86 3.14 20.87
C ARG A 137 10.06 2.29 21.26
N TRP A 138 9.86 0.98 21.30
CA TRP A 138 10.96 0.03 21.35
C TRP A 138 11.44 -0.28 19.93
N GLN A 139 12.75 -0.51 19.79
CA GLN A 139 13.35 -0.98 18.55
C GLN A 139 14.46 -2.00 18.82
N THR A 140 14.60 -2.96 17.92
CA THR A 140 15.76 -3.85 17.88
C THR A 140 16.23 -4.02 16.44
N THR A 141 17.54 -4.17 16.27
CA THR A 141 18.15 -4.59 15.01
C THR A 141 19.15 -5.68 15.34
N THR A 142 18.99 -6.81 14.68
CA THR A 142 19.81 -8.00 14.91
C THR A 142 20.30 -8.53 13.59
N ASP A 143 21.62 -8.65 13.46
CA ASP A 143 22.23 -9.41 12.38
C ASP A 143 22.37 -10.86 12.86
N LEU A 144 21.73 -11.78 12.14
CA LEU A 144 21.70 -13.20 12.47
C LEU A 144 23.03 -13.82 12.03
N ALA A 145 23.81 -14.32 13.01
CA ALA A 145 25.15 -14.85 12.78
C ALA A 145 25.15 -16.05 11.82
N ASP A 146 24.21 -16.96 12.02
CA ASP A 146 23.92 -18.08 11.13
C ASP A 146 22.64 -17.76 10.38
N ALA A 147 22.75 -17.02 9.27
CA ALA A 147 21.61 -16.53 8.50
C ALA A 147 20.52 -17.63 8.35
N GLU A 148 19.36 -17.40 8.96
CA GLU A 148 18.33 -18.42 9.13
C GLU A 148 17.69 -18.78 7.79
N ALA A 149 17.42 -20.07 7.58
CA ALA A 149 16.88 -20.52 6.30
C ALA A 149 15.45 -19.99 6.10
N GLY A 150 15.24 -19.25 5.01
CA GLY A 150 13.92 -18.86 4.56
C GLY A 150 13.10 -20.04 4.01
N PRO A 151 11.85 -19.79 3.58
CA PRO A 151 11.04 -20.81 2.92
C PRO A 151 11.73 -21.36 1.66
N GLN A 152 11.50 -22.64 1.36
CA GLN A 152 11.94 -23.25 0.10
C GLN A 152 11.26 -22.60 -1.11
N PRO A 153 11.86 -22.63 -2.31
CA PRO A 153 11.24 -22.17 -3.55
C PRO A 153 9.81 -22.67 -3.73
N GLY A 154 8.88 -21.76 -4.03
CA GLY A 154 7.45 -22.10 -4.24
C GLY A 154 6.67 -22.41 -2.96
N THR A 155 7.29 -22.28 -1.78
CA THR A 155 6.64 -22.50 -0.48
C THR A 155 6.46 -21.19 0.28
N ARG A 156 5.78 -21.28 1.42
CA ARG A 156 5.66 -20.18 2.40
C ARG A 156 6.01 -20.67 3.79
N THR A 157 6.50 -19.76 4.61
CA THR A 157 6.67 -19.95 6.05
C THR A 157 5.99 -18.81 6.80
N GLN A 158 5.74 -18.98 8.09
CA GLN A 158 5.10 -17.96 8.91
C GLN A 158 6.14 -17.23 9.76
N PHE A 159 6.19 -15.92 9.64
CA PHE A 159 6.91 -15.05 10.56
C PHE A 159 5.96 -14.65 11.70
N SER A 160 6.30 -15.03 12.93
CA SER A 160 5.47 -14.81 14.11
C SER A 160 6.21 -13.99 15.15
N ILE A 161 5.55 -12.98 15.72
CA ILE A 161 6.03 -12.22 16.88
C ILE A 161 5.03 -12.40 18.01
N THR A 162 5.52 -12.65 19.22
CA THR A 162 4.71 -12.70 20.45
C THR A 162 5.32 -11.80 21.52
N PHE A 163 4.51 -10.91 22.08
CA PHE A 163 4.88 -10.06 23.21
C PHE A 163 4.51 -10.75 24.53
N PRO A 164 5.47 -11.03 25.43
CA PRO A 164 5.20 -11.64 26.73
C PRO A 164 4.33 -10.71 27.61
N ALA A 165 3.72 -11.31 28.63
CA ALA A 165 2.71 -10.66 29.47
C ALA A 165 3.28 -9.91 30.66
#